data_AF-A0A2W4M8A9-F1
#
_entry.id   AF-A0A2W4M8A9-F1
#
_cell.length_a   1.000
_cell.length_b   1.000
_cell.length_c   1.000
_cell.angle_alpha   90.00
_cell.angle_beta   90.00
_cell.angle_gamma   90.00
#
_symmetry.space_group_name_H-M   'P 1'
#
loop_
_entity.id
_entity.type
_entity.pdbx_description
1 polymer ?
#
loop_
_entity_poly.entity_id
_entity_poly.type
_entity_poly.pdbx_seq_one_letter_code
_entity_poly.pdbx_strand_id
1 'polypeptide(L)'
;MHADFNRHPKNTQWVRELNILFYLNEGWQDAYGGHLDLRHAKSGATARIATPFNRLVVMLTKGHTLHGYRPIAFPPGTYRTSIAAYAFSTRAVDEPARSTVWYPTQGGPLKRALGRMMPRLVAVKNRLFGSGTARKAEKS
;
A
#
# COMPACT_ATOMS: atom_id res chain seq x y z
N MET A 1 4.55 -7.11 -3.81
CA MET A 1 4.18 -6.36 -2.58
C MET A 1 4.60 -4.91 -2.74
N HIS A 2 4.14 -4.01 -1.89
CA HIS A 2 4.56 -2.60 -1.90
C HIS A 2 4.66 -2.03 -0.49
N ALA A 3 5.41 -0.94 -0.36
CA ALA A 3 5.29 0.00 0.73
C ALA A 3 4.51 1.22 0.23
N ASP A 4 3.55 1.69 1.01
CA ASP A 4 2.70 2.81 0.62
C ASP A 4 3.41 4.16 0.69
N PHE A 5 2.86 5.15 -0.03
CA PHE A 5 3.23 6.55 0.14
C PHE A 5 2.95 7.04 1.58
N ASN A 6 3.72 8.01 2.06
CA ASN A 6 3.66 8.44 3.48
C ASN A 6 3.27 9.89 3.73
N ARG A 7 2.97 10.69 2.70
CA ARG A 7 2.54 12.07 2.88
C ARG A 7 1.10 12.28 2.45
N HIS A 8 0.38 13.13 3.18
CA HIS A 8 -0.96 13.53 2.79
C HIS A 8 -0.89 14.38 1.50
N PRO A 9 -1.80 14.19 0.52
CA PRO A 9 -1.69 14.83 -0.79
C PRO A 9 -1.84 16.36 -0.75
N LYS A 10 -2.62 16.90 0.20
CA LYS A 10 -2.80 18.35 0.41
C LYS A 10 -1.84 18.90 1.47
N ASN A 11 -1.92 18.38 2.70
CA ASN A 11 -1.01 18.73 3.80
C ASN A 11 0.29 17.90 3.82
N THR A 12 1.30 18.30 3.03
CA THR A 12 2.55 17.51 2.85
C THR A 12 3.40 17.33 4.11
N GLN A 13 3.14 18.09 5.18
CA GLN A 13 3.78 17.93 6.49
C GLN A 13 3.18 16.77 7.30
N TRP A 14 1.99 16.29 6.93
CA TRP A 14 1.33 15.20 7.64
C TRP A 14 1.85 13.85 7.16
N VAL A 15 2.25 13.01 8.12
CA VAL A 15 2.86 11.71 7.86
C VAL A 15 1.85 10.60 8.10
N ARG A 16 1.62 9.75 7.11
CA ARG A 16 0.75 8.58 7.23
C ARG A 16 1.40 7.58 8.17
N GLU A 17 0.78 7.39 9.32
CA GLU A 17 1.26 6.46 10.35
C GLU A 17 0.56 5.11 10.23
N LEU A 18 -0.73 5.10 9.90
CA LEU A 18 -1.53 3.87 9.88
C LEU A 18 -2.29 3.68 8.57
N ASN A 19 -2.37 2.40 8.18
CA ASN A 19 -3.33 1.86 7.24
C ASN A 19 -4.38 1.09 8.02
N ILE A 20 -5.64 1.44 7.82
CA ILE A 20 -6.80 0.81 8.45
C ILE A 20 -7.61 0.19 7.32
N LEU A 21 -7.71 -1.14 7.31
CA LEU A 21 -8.40 -1.90 6.27
C LEU A 21 -9.54 -2.68 6.91
N PHE A 22 -10.77 -2.39 6.49
CA PHE A 22 -11.96 -3.10 6.94
C PHE A 22 -12.53 -3.96 5.81
N TYR A 23 -12.55 -5.28 6.00
CA TYR A 23 -12.95 -6.24 4.98
C TYR A 23 -14.44 -6.62 5.09
N LEU A 24 -15.10 -6.70 3.93
CA LEU A 24 -16.54 -6.88 3.78
C LEU A 24 -16.87 -8.13 2.93
N ASN A 25 -16.06 -9.18 3.06
CA ASN A 25 -16.15 -10.38 2.21
C ASN A 25 -17.03 -11.45 2.86
N GLU A 26 -18.34 -11.33 2.70
CA GLU A 26 -19.29 -12.35 3.17
C GLU A 26 -19.03 -13.70 2.49
N GLY A 27 -19.13 -14.79 3.27
CA GLY A 27 -18.88 -16.14 2.76
C GLY A 27 -17.46 -16.39 2.25
N TRP A 28 -16.49 -15.54 2.61
CA TRP A 28 -15.09 -15.73 2.19
C TRP A 28 -14.55 -17.09 2.63
N GLN A 29 -13.87 -17.77 1.71
CA GLN A 29 -13.19 -19.05 1.94
C GLN A 29 -11.71 -18.93 1.57
N ASP A 30 -10.85 -19.73 2.19
CA ASP A 30 -9.41 -19.73 1.94
C ASP A 30 -9.07 -19.92 0.45
N ALA A 31 -9.83 -20.78 -0.23
CA ALA A 31 -9.71 -21.07 -1.66
C ALA A 31 -9.93 -19.85 -2.57
N TYR A 32 -10.65 -18.82 -2.11
CA TYR A 32 -10.84 -17.58 -2.89
C TYR A 32 -9.57 -16.71 -2.93
N GLY A 33 -8.58 -17.02 -2.09
CA GLY A 33 -7.36 -16.24 -1.99
C GLY A 33 -7.60 -14.84 -1.44
N GLY A 34 -6.88 -13.84 -1.94
CA GLY A 34 -7.08 -12.44 -1.54
C GLY A 34 -6.63 -12.09 -0.12
N HIS A 35 -5.93 -12.99 0.57
CA HIS A 35 -5.29 -12.71 1.84
C HIS A 35 -4.46 -11.41 1.80
N LEU A 36 -4.44 -10.70 2.92
CA LEU A 36 -3.46 -9.65 3.14
C LEU A 36 -2.12 -10.31 3.50
N ASP A 37 -1.19 -10.27 2.57
CA ASP A 37 0.18 -10.70 2.77
C ASP A 37 1.00 -9.54 3.32
N LEU A 38 1.71 -9.78 4.42
CA LEU A 38 2.59 -8.83 5.10
C LEU A 38 4.03 -9.34 5.07
N ARG A 39 4.98 -8.43 4.89
CA ARG A 39 6.40 -8.74 4.95
C ARG A 39 7.20 -7.56 5.49
N HIS A 40 8.08 -7.84 6.44
CA HIS A 40 9.05 -6.85 6.91
C HIS A 40 10.25 -6.79 5.94
N ALA A 41 10.57 -5.61 5.42
CA ALA A 41 11.54 -5.45 4.33
C ALA A 41 12.99 -5.83 4.71
N LYS A 42 13.37 -5.68 5.99
CA LYS A 42 14.75 -5.95 6.46
C LYS A 42 14.89 -7.41 6.93
N SER A 43 14.17 -7.77 8.00
CA SER A 43 14.21 -9.13 8.57
C SER A 43 13.59 -10.20 7.67
N GLY A 44 12.76 -9.84 6.69
CA GLY A 44 12.08 -10.81 5.84
C GLY A 44 10.91 -11.53 6.50
N ALA A 45 10.62 -11.27 7.78
CA ALA A 45 9.48 -11.85 8.49
C ALA A 45 8.17 -11.64 7.71
N THR A 46 7.36 -12.69 7.60
CA THR A 46 6.12 -12.68 6.83
C THR A 46 4.93 -13.05 7.70
N ALA A 47 3.77 -12.46 7.41
CA ALA A 47 2.49 -12.90 7.95
C ALA A 47 1.45 -12.90 6.83
N ARG A 48 0.41 -13.72 7.00
CA ARG A 48 -0.72 -13.81 6.08
C ARG A 48 -2.00 -13.71 6.89
N ILE A 49 -2.89 -12.80 6.50
CA ILE A 49 -4.13 -12.53 7.21
C ILE A 49 -5.29 -12.82 6.27
N ALA A 50 -6.17 -13.74 6.65
CA ALA A 50 -7.42 -14.01 5.95
C ALA A 50 -8.31 -12.76 5.95
N THR A 51 -9.23 -12.63 5.00
CA THR A 51 -10.02 -11.40 4.82
C THR A 51 -11.53 -11.66 4.83
N PRO A 52 -12.11 -12.34 5.83
CA PRO A 52 -13.56 -12.51 5.90
C PRO A 52 -14.30 -11.20 6.19
N PHE A 53 -15.62 -11.26 6.13
CA PHE A 53 -16.50 -10.19 6.58
C PHE A 53 -16.19 -9.75 8.02
N ASN A 54 -16.37 -8.45 8.27
CA ASN A 54 -16.19 -7.80 9.56
C ASN A 54 -14.78 -7.95 10.15
N ARG A 55 -13.76 -7.97 9.29
CA ARG A 55 -12.35 -7.98 9.74
C ARG A 55 -11.71 -6.63 9.57
N LEU A 56 -11.26 -6.04 10.68
CA LEU A 56 -10.43 -4.85 10.69
C LEU A 56 -8.94 -5.25 10.85
N VAL A 57 -8.09 -4.69 9.99
CA VAL A 57 -6.63 -4.76 10.14
C VAL A 57 -6.08 -3.35 10.24
N VAL A 58 -5.32 -3.09 11.30
CA VAL A 58 -4.58 -1.85 11.49
C VAL A 58 -3.10 -2.17 11.40
N MET A 59 -2.37 -1.45 10.54
CA MET A 59 -0.94 -1.66 10.36
C MET A 59 -0.19 -0.34 10.20
N LEU A 60 1.07 -0.34 10.65
CA LEU A 60 1.97 0.80 10.46
C LEU A 60 2.28 1.02 8.97
N THR A 61 2.42 2.29 8.60
CA THR A 61 2.73 2.72 7.23
C THR A 61 4.17 3.22 7.13
N LYS A 62 5.13 2.31 7.29
CA LYS A 62 6.56 2.61 7.22
C LYS A 62 7.19 2.03 5.95
N GLY A 63 8.35 2.54 5.55
CA GLY A 63 9.05 2.04 4.36
C GLY A 63 9.41 0.54 4.42
N HIS A 64 9.41 -0.05 5.62
CA HIS A 64 9.70 -1.46 5.84
C HIS A 64 8.45 -2.35 6.03
N THR A 65 7.24 -1.79 6.07
CA THR A 65 6.00 -2.57 6.24
C THR A 65 5.38 -2.90 4.88
N LEU A 66 5.97 -3.90 4.21
CA LEU A 66 5.51 -4.31 2.89
C LEU A 66 4.20 -5.08 3.01
N HIS A 67 3.27 -4.80 2.10
CA HIS A 67 2.00 -5.51 2.06
C HIS A 67 1.50 -5.71 0.62
N GLY A 68 0.48 -6.54 0.47
CA GLY A 68 -0.18 -6.80 -0.81
C GLY A 68 -1.12 -7.99 -0.70
N TYR A 69 -1.57 -8.48 -1.85
CA TYR A 69 -2.35 -9.71 -1.94
C TYR A 69 -1.94 -10.47 -3.21
N ARG A 70 -2.21 -11.77 -3.22
CA ARG A 70 -2.02 -12.66 -4.38
C ARG A 70 -3.29 -12.72 -5.23
N PRO A 71 -3.26 -13.28 -6.46
CA PRO A 71 -4.45 -13.45 -7.28
C PRO A 71 -5.64 -14.03 -6.50
N ILE A 72 -6.83 -13.59 -6.89
CA ILE A 72 -8.09 -13.92 -6.23
C ILE A 72 -8.93 -14.81 -7.14
N ALA A 73 -9.79 -15.64 -6.55
CA ALA A 73 -10.69 -16.57 -7.23
C ALA A 73 -12.09 -16.51 -6.61
N PHE A 74 -12.63 -15.29 -6.48
CA PHE A 74 -14.00 -15.10 -5.97
C PHE A 74 -15.02 -15.60 -7.01
N PRO A 75 -16.12 -16.24 -6.58
CA PRO A 75 -17.22 -16.62 -7.47
C PRO A 75 -17.76 -15.44 -8.30
N PRO A 76 -18.31 -15.68 -9.50
CA PRO A 76 -18.95 -14.64 -10.31
C PRO A 76 -19.99 -13.85 -9.49
N GLY A 77 -19.96 -12.53 -9.61
CA GLY A 77 -20.86 -11.64 -8.87
C GLY A 77 -20.44 -11.35 -7.43
N THR A 78 -19.35 -11.96 -6.93
CA THR A 78 -18.75 -11.63 -5.63
C THR A 78 -17.37 -11.03 -5.81
N TYR A 79 -16.95 -10.18 -4.88
CA TYR A 79 -15.71 -9.42 -4.99
C TYR A 79 -14.97 -9.37 -3.68
N ARG A 80 -13.65 -9.19 -3.77
CA ARG A 80 -12.83 -8.83 -2.62
C ARG A 80 -13.03 -7.36 -2.28
N THR A 81 -13.92 -7.08 -1.34
CA THR A 81 -14.33 -5.76 -0.92
C THR A 81 -13.66 -5.35 0.39
N SER A 82 -13.19 -4.10 0.44
CA SER A 82 -12.67 -3.48 1.66
C SER A 82 -12.86 -1.97 1.64
N ILE A 83 -13.02 -1.38 2.83
CA ILE A 83 -12.90 0.05 3.06
C ILE A 83 -11.48 0.32 3.59
N ALA A 84 -10.82 1.34 3.05
CA ALA A 84 -9.50 1.78 3.49
C ALA A 84 -9.58 3.18 4.09
N ALA A 85 -9.02 3.34 5.29
CA ALA A 85 -8.84 4.62 5.95
C ALA A 85 -7.38 4.78 6.37
N TYR A 86 -6.93 6.04 6.45
CA TYR A 86 -5.53 6.37 6.69
C TYR A 86 -5.42 7.39 7.81
N ALA A 87 -4.65 7.08 8.84
CA ALA A 87 -4.38 8.01 9.92
C ALA A 87 -3.06 8.73 9.67
N PHE A 88 -3.10 10.06 9.76
CA PHE A 88 -1.93 10.91 9.58
C PHE A 88 -1.57 11.60 10.91
N SER A 89 -0.28 11.63 11.20
CA SER A 89 0.30 12.40 12.31
C SER A 89 0.73 13.77 11.80
N THR A 90 0.46 14.79 12.61
CA THR A 90 0.95 16.17 12.41
C THR A 90 2.29 16.43 13.10
N ARG A 91 2.81 15.46 13.85
CA ARG A 91 4.10 15.58 14.54
C ARG A 91 5.22 15.67 13.50
N ALA A 92 6.25 16.46 13.81
CA ALA A 92 7.48 16.44 13.03
C ALA A 92 8.10 15.04 13.11
N VAL A 93 8.16 14.35 11.98
CA VAL A 93 8.83 13.06 11.86
C VAL A 93 9.90 13.19 10.80
N ASP A 94 11.13 12.84 11.15
CA ASP A 94 12.26 12.78 10.23
C ASP A 94 12.19 11.50 9.36
N GLU A 95 11.13 11.40 8.56
CA GLU A 95 11.02 10.39 7.52
C GLU A 95 10.85 11.10 6.17
N PRO A 96 11.70 10.84 5.16
CA PRO A 96 11.56 11.49 3.87
C PRO A 96 10.23 11.16 3.21
N ALA A 97 9.71 12.10 2.42
CA ALA A 97 8.52 11.87 1.61
C ALA A 97 8.79 10.73 0.62
N ARG A 98 7.87 9.76 0.54
CA ARG A 98 7.96 8.62 -0.37
C ARG A 98 6.66 8.44 -1.14
N SER A 99 6.76 8.10 -2.42
CA SER A 99 5.64 7.52 -3.18
C SER A 99 5.49 6.03 -2.83
N THR A 100 4.44 5.39 -3.34
CA THR A 100 4.34 3.93 -3.27
C THR A 100 5.55 3.29 -3.96
N VAL A 101 6.23 2.39 -3.25
CA VAL A 101 7.41 1.65 -3.73
C VAL A 101 7.03 0.20 -3.92
N TRP A 102 7.19 -0.31 -5.14
CA TRP A 102 6.86 -1.68 -5.49
C TRP A 102 8.07 -2.60 -5.29
N TYR A 103 7.83 -3.71 -4.62
CA TYR A 103 8.77 -4.81 -4.42
C TYR A 103 8.26 -6.03 -5.20
N PRO A 104 8.60 -6.13 -6.51
CA PRO A 104 8.24 -7.30 -7.30
C PRO A 104 9.00 -8.51 -6.77
N THR A 105 8.25 -9.52 -6.33
CA THR A 105 8.79 -10.83 -5.94
C THR A 105 9.06 -11.71 -7.16
N GLN A 106 8.43 -11.41 -8.30
CA GLN A 106 8.65 -12.08 -9.58
C GLN A 106 9.28 -11.09 -10.58
N GLY A 107 10.47 -11.43 -11.07
CA GLY A 107 11.23 -10.61 -12.01
C GLY A 107 12.73 -10.91 -11.96
N GLY A 108 13.34 -11.07 -13.13
CA GLY A 108 14.79 -11.18 -13.27
C GLY A 108 15.53 -9.98 -12.64
N PRO A 109 16.83 -10.12 -12.35
CA PRO A 109 17.63 -9.11 -11.65
C PRO A 109 17.52 -7.70 -12.27
N LEU A 110 17.41 -7.61 -13.59
CA LEU A 110 17.24 -6.35 -14.33
C LEU A 110 15.93 -5.62 -13.99
N LYS A 111 14.79 -6.34 -13.91
CA LYS A 111 13.49 -5.75 -13.53
C LYS A 111 13.50 -5.26 -12.08
N ARG A 112 14.21 -5.95 -11.19
CA ARG A 112 14.39 -5.53 -9.79
C ARG A 112 15.24 -4.26 -9.67
N ALA A 113 16.30 -4.13 -10.47
CA ALA A 113 17.15 -2.94 -10.49
C ALA A 113 16.40 -1.70 -11.03
N LEU A 114 15.70 -1.84 -12.15
CA LEU A 114 14.88 -0.76 -12.74
C LEU A 114 13.79 -0.26 -11.77
N GLY A 115 13.14 -1.19 -11.06
CA GLY A 115 12.13 -0.85 -10.04
C GLY A 115 12.68 0.02 -8.90
N ARG A 116 13.96 -0.15 -8.53
CA ARG A 116 14.61 0.69 -7.49
C ARG A 116 14.90 2.11 -7.95
N MET A 117 15.08 2.34 -9.25
CA MET A 117 15.37 3.67 -9.81
C MET A 117 14.09 4.49 -10.09
N MET A 118 12.97 3.82 -10.33
CA MET A 118 11.69 4.47 -10.65
C MET A 118 11.22 5.53 -9.63
N PRO A 119 11.34 5.34 -8.30
CA PRO A 119 10.94 6.36 -7.33
C PRO A 119 11.67 7.70 -7.50
N ARG A 120 12.96 7.68 -7.88
CA ARG A 120 13.74 8.89 -8.13
C ARG A 120 13.24 9.64 -9.37
N LEU A 121 12.98 8.92 -10.45
CA LEU A 121 12.43 9.49 -11.68
C LEU A 121 11.03 10.08 -11.46
N VAL A 122 10.18 9.39 -10.70
CA VAL A 122 8.85 9.88 -10.34
C VAL A 122 8.92 11.11 -9.45
N ALA A 123 9.86 11.18 -8.50
CA ALA A 123 10.07 12.35 -7.66
C ALA A 123 10.50 13.58 -8.48
N VAL A 124 11.44 13.41 -9.41
CA VAL A 124 11.86 14.48 -10.34
C VAL A 124 10.68 14.95 -11.19
N LYS A 125 9.94 14.02 -11.79
CA LYS A 125 8.74 14.35 -12.57
C LYS A 125 7.71 15.12 -11.75
N ASN A 126 7.39 14.65 -10.55
CA ASN A 126 6.38 15.29 -9.70
C ASN A 126 6.82 16.70 -9.26
N ARG A 127 8.13 16.94 -9.10
CA ARG A 127 8.66 18.28 -8.82
C ARG A 127 8.48 19.23 -10.01
N LEU A 128 8.60 18.73 -11.23
CA LEU A 128 8.49 19.54 -12.45
C LEU A 128 7.05 19.76 -12.93
N PHE A 129 6.16 18.77 -12.76
CA PHE A 129 4.84 18.76 -13.40
C PHE A 129 3.67 18.55 -12.42
N GLY A 130 3.97 18.49 -11.11
CA GLY A 130 2.99 18.20 -10.07
C GLY A 130 2.51 16.74 -10.08
N SER A 131 1.88 16.30 -8.99
CA SER A 131 1.36 14.92 -8.90
C SER A 131 -0.04 14.80 -9.51
N GLY A 132 -0.25 13.79 -10.36
CA GLY A 132 -1.57 13.52 -10.94
C GLY A 132 -2.62 13.14 -9.90
N THR A 133 -2.19 12.52 -8.79
CA THR A 133 -3.06 12.13 -7.68
C THR A 133 -3.56 13.34 -6.89
N ALA A 134 -2.72 14.37 -6.67
CA ALA A 134 -3.16 15.60 -6.00
C ALA A 134 -4.22 16.35 -6.83
N ARG A 135 -4.02 16.47 -8.15
CA ARG A 135 -5.01 17.10 -9.05
C ARG A 135 -6.39 16.43 -9.04
N LYS A 136 -6.46 15.11 -8.83
CA LYS A 136 -7.75 14.40 -8.73
C LYS A 136 -8.45 14.65 -7.38
N ALA A 137 -7.68 14.85 -6.30
CA ALA A 137 -8.21 15.16 -4.97
C ALA A 137 -8.69 16.62 -4.82
N GLU A 138 -8.36 17.51 -5.75
CA GLU A 138 -8.90 18.88 -5.81
C GLU A 138 -10.28 18.96 -6.46
N LYS A 139 -10.68 17.93 -7.23
CA LYS A 139 -11.95 17.88 -7.96
C LYS A 139 -13.07 17.14 -7.21
N SER A 140 -12.80 16.67 -5.99
CA SER A 140 -13.71 15.91 -5.12
C SER A 140 -14.03 16.68 -3.86
#